data_AF-A0A5C6B4M9-F1
#
_entry.id   AF-A0A5C6B4M9-F1
#
_cell.length_a   1.000
_cell.length_b   1.000
_cell.length_c   1.000
_cell.angle_alpha   90.00
_cell.angle_beta   90.00
_cell.angle_gamma   90.00
#
_symmetry.space_group_name_H-M   'P 1'
#
loop_
_entity.id
_entity.type
_entity.pdbx_description
1 polymer ?
#
loop_
_entity_poly.entity_id
_entity_poly.type
_entity_poly.pdbx_seq_one_letter_code
_entity_poly.pdbx_strand_id
1 'polypeptide(L)'
;MLDSPLGQELARWAIRIAVLCYVARVGLDLRNLHHDRLPPGRAVVWVWSLGCAMYLLHVFLAFVAFHNGSHAAAVEFTAIETERVVGVRRGEGVWVNYFLAVVWSADVIRLMRCRCRDRVASIALTRAVHGFFAVMMFSATVVFGPGYYRWLFGIVVMVWLAVWMTARRPKAMQQKN
;
A
#
# COMPACT_ATOMS: atom_id res chain seq x y z
N MET A 1 -6.91 27.68 -5.81
CA MET A 1 -5.55 27.93 -5.23
C MET A 1 -4.70 26.66 -5.13
N LEU A 2 -5.30 25.45 -5.26
CA LEU A 2 -4.60 24.15 -5.31
C LEU A 2 -4.57 23.53 -6.73
N ASP A 3 -5.18 24.20 -7.71
CA ASP A 3 -5.23 23.81 -9.14
C ASP A 3 -3.90 24.14 -9.87
N SER A 4 -2.90 24.57 -9.10
CA SER A 4 -1.59 24.99 -9.58
C SER A 4 -0.66 23.78 -9.80
N PRO A 5 0.38 23.92 -10.65
CA PRO A 5 1.40 22.87 -10.87
C PRO A 5 1.98 22.29 -9.57
N LEU A 6 2.03 23.12 -8.52
CA LEU A 6 2.50 22.77 -7.18
C LEU A 6 1.60 21.72 -6.50
N GLY A 7 0.27 21.81 -6.64
CA GLY A 7 -0.66 20.81 -6.09
C GLY A 7 -0.46 19.43 -6.71
N GLN A 8 -0.20 19.38 -8.03
CA GLN A 8 0.08 18.14 -8.74
C GLN A 8 1.43 17.53 -8.33
N GLU A 9 2.46 18.35 -8.13
CA GLU A 9 3.76 17.89 -7.64
C GLU A 9 3.69 17.35 -6.22
N LEU A 10 2.96 18.04 -5.32
CA LEU A 10 2.72 17.56 -3.97
C LEU A 10 1.99 16.21 -3.96
N ALA A 11 0.96 16.05 -4.80
CA ALA A 11 0.27 14.76 -4.94
C ALA A 11 1.22 13.65 -5.40
N ARG A 12 2.13 13.94 -6.35
CA ARG A 12 3.14 12.98 -6.83
C ARG A 12 4.17 12.62 -5.76
N TRP A 13 4.63 13.59 -4.97
CA TRP A 13 5.56 13.32 -3.87
C TRP A 13 4.90 12.57 -2.72
N ALA A 14 3.66 12.92 -2.38
CA ALA A 14 2.89 12.24 -1.35
C ALA A 14 2.76 10.73 -1.64
N ILE A 15 2.41 10.35 -2.88
CA ILE A 15 2.33 8.92 -3.23
C ILE A 15 3.71 8.23 -3.23
N ARG A 16 4.79 8.91 -3.66
CA ARG A 16 6.15 8.36 -3.60
C ARG A 16 6.60 8.09 -2.17
N ILE A 17 6.33 9.01 -1.24
CA ILE A 17 6.64 8.84 0.17
C ILE A 17 5.79 7.71 0.77
N ALA A 18 4.50 7.63 0.41
CA ALA A 18 3.63 6.53 0.85
C ALA A 18 4.17 5.16 0.40
N VAL A 19 4.60 5.04 -0.85
CA VAL A 19 5.24 3.81 -1.39
C VAL A 19 6.56 3.51 -0.68
N LEU A 20 7.40 4.53 -0.42
CA LEU A 20 8.65 4.34 0.32
C LEU A 20 8.39 3.82 1.74
N CYS A 21 7.37 4.35 2.41
CA CYS A 21 6.93 3.86 3.72
C CYS A 21 6.43 2.41 3.64
N TYR A 22 5.68 2.04 2.60
CA TYR A 22 5.27 0.65 2.37
C TYR A 22 6.49 -0.29 2.20
N VAL A 23 7.47 0.10 1.39
CA VAL A 23 8.71 -0.67 1.21
C VAL A 23 9.48 -0.79 2.53
N ALA A 24 9.61 0.30 3.28
CA ALA A 24 10.24 0.28 4.60
C ALA A 24 9.49 -0.64 5.59
N ARG A 25 8.16 -0.62 5.58
CA ARG A 25 7.31 -1.54 6.37
C ARG A 25 7.60 -2.99 6.06
N VAL A 26 7.66 -3.34 4.76
CA VAL A 26 8.02 -4.69 4.32
C VAL A 26 9.42 -5.05 4.79
N GLY A 27 10.41 -4.16 4.63
CA GLY A 27 11.78 -4.39 5.13
C GLY A 27 11.84 -4.64 6.64
N LEU A 28 11.02 -3.93 7.42
CA LEU A 28 10.89 -4.16 8.87
C LEU A 28 10.24 -5.52 9.18
N ASP A 29 9.25 -5.97 8.42
CA ASP A 29 8.70 -7.33 8.57
C ASP A 29 9.75 -8.39 8.24
N LEU A 30 10.52 -8.18 7.18
CA LEU A 30 11.57 -9.12 6.77
C LEU A 30 12.65 -9.29 7.84
N ARG A 31 13.05 -8.20 8.50
CA ARG A 31 13.99 -8.25 9.63
C ARG A 31 13.41 -8.95 10.86
N ASN A 32 12.08 -8.88 11.03
CA ASN A 32 11.36 -9.41 12.19
C ASN A 32 10.65 -10.74 11.90
N LEU A 33 10.97 -11.45 10.80
CA LEU A 33 10.36 -12.74 10.43
C LEU A 33 10.41 -13.80 11.55
N HIS A 34 11.36 -13.67 12.47
CA HIS A 34 11.53 -14.58 13.61
C HIS A 34 10.88 -14.06 14.91
N HIS A 35 10.31 -12.86 14.91
CA HIS A 35 9.73 -12.16 16.07
C HIS A 35 8.20 -12.03 15.95
N ASP A 36 7.56 -12.94 15.21
CA ASP A 36 6.11 -13.04 14.98
C ASP A 36 5.25 -13.14 16.26
N ARG A 37 5.87 -13.25 17.44
CA ARG A 37 5.22 -13.32 18.76
C ARG A 37 5.37 -12.07 19.59
N LEU A 38 5.93 -10.98 19.05
CA LEU A 38 6.07 -9.72 19.77
C LEU A 38 5.01 -8.69 19.36
N PRO A 39 4.63 -7.78 20.26
CA PRO A 39 3.82 -6.62 19.91
C PRO A 39 4.50 -5.78 18.80
N PRO A 40 3.72 -5.07 17.97
CA PRO A 40 4.28 -4.29 16.88
C PRO A 40 5.25 -3.22 17.39
N GLY A 41 6.47 -3.27 16.83
CA GLY A 41 7.54 -2.34 17.14
C GLY A 41 7.19 -0.89 16.84
N ARG A 42 7.94 0.02 17.46
CA ARG A 42 7.65 1.47 17.44
C ARG A 42 7.81 2.03 16.03
N ALA A 43 8.90 1.63 15.37
CA ALA A 43 9.17 1.95 13.98
C ALA A 43 8.10 1.43 13.03
N VAL A 44 7.57 0.21 13.25
CA VAL A 44 6.51 -0.37 12.42
C VAL A 44 5.26 0.50 12.42
N VAL A 45 4.80 0.90 13.61
CA VAL A 45 3.62 1.77 13.74
C VAL A 45 3.87 3.13 13.09
N TRP A 46 5.01 3.76 13.37
CA TRP A 46 5.31 5.09 12.83
C TRP A 46 5.43 5.11 11.29
N VAL A 47 6.19 4.18 10.72
CA VAL A 47 6.36 4.08 9.26
C VAL A 47 5.03 3.78 8.58
N TRP A 48 4.21 2.89 9.17
CA TRP A 48 2.91 2.54 8.60
C TRP A 48 1.92 3.70 8.67
N SER A 49 1.86 4.41 9.80
CA SER A 49 1.02 5.59 9.98
C SER A 49 1.43 6.74 9.07
N LEU A 50 2.74 6.99 8.91
CA LEU A 50 3.25 8.03 8.02
C LEU A 50 2.88 7.72 6.56
N GLY A 51 3.05 6.46 6.13
CA GLY A 51 2.62 6.02 4.80
C GLY A 51 1.12 6.24 4.57
N CYS A 52 0.29 5.88 5.55
CA CYS A 52 -1.16 6.11 5.50
C CYS A 52 -1.50 7.60 5.39
N ALA A 53 -0.87 8.46 6.21
CA ALA A 53 -1.11 9.90 6.18
C ALA A 53 -0.73 10.51 4.82
N MET A 54 0.41 10.10 4.25
CA MET A 54 0.84 10.55 2.93
C MET A 54 -0.09 10.05 1.82
N TYR A 55 -0.62 8.82 1.93
CA TYR A 55 -1.62 8.31 1.00
C TYR A 55 -2.94 9.09 1.08
N LEU A 56 -3.44 9.40 2.28
CA LEU A 56 -4.64 10.23 2.46
C LEU A 56 -4.43 11.64 1.89
N LEU A 57 -3.25 12.22 2.13
CA LEU A 57 -2.87 13.51 1.55
C LEU A 57 -2.84 13.42 0.01
N HIS A 58 -2.29 12.35 -0.56
CA HIS A 58 -2.31 12.12 -2.01
C HIS A 58 -3.75 12.07 -2.54
N VAL A 59 -4.64 11.29 -1.91
CA VAL A 59 -6.05 11.18 -2.33
C VAL A 59 -6.75 12.54 -2.23
N PHE A 60 -6.54 13.27 -1.14
CA PHE A 60 -7.12 14.61 -0.94
C PHE A 60 -6.62 15.61 -1.99
N LEU A 61 -5.30 15.69 -2.19
CA LEU A 61 -4.70 16.57 -3.21
C LEU A 61 -5.13 16.16 -4.62
N ALA A 62 -5.26 14.86 -4.90
CA ALA A 62 -5.77 14.38 -6.18
C ALA A 62 -7.22 14.85 -6.39
N PHE A 63 -8.06 14.71 -5.38
CA PHE A 63 -9.47 15.11 -5.43
C PHE A 63 -9.65 16.62 -5.61
N VAL A 64 -8.87 17.42 -4.88
CA VAL A 64 -8.96 18.88 -4.93
C VAL A 64 -8.29 19.45 -6.19
N ALA A 65 -7.07 19.02 -6.52
CA ALA A 65 -6.26 19.62 -7.58
C ALA A 65 -6.58 19.12 -9.00
N PHE A 66 -7.10 17.89 -9.17
CA PHE A 66 -7.41 17.35 -10.50
C PHE A 66 -8.89 17.38 -10.85
N HIS A 67 -9.79 17.52 -9.87
CA HIS A 67 -11.24 17.40 -10.11
C HIS A 67 -12.07 18.58 -9.60
N ASN A 68 -11.45 19.70 -9.17
CA ASN A 68 -12.14 20.86 -8.60
C ASN A 68 -13.10 20.49 -7.44
N GLY A 69 -12.86 19.36 -6.75
CA GLY A 69 -13.77 18.84 -5.73
C GLY A 69 -15.05 18.14 -6.25
N SER A 70 -15.18 17.91 -7.56
CA SER A 70 -16.32 17.18 -8.14
C SER A 70 -16.04 15.68 -8.19
N HIS A 71 -16.80 14.90 -7.41
CA HIS A 71 -16.70 13.44 -7.42
C HIS A 71 -17.05 12.84 -8.80
N ALA A 72 -17.98 13.47 -9.54
CA ALA A 72 -18.34 13.04 -10.89
C ALA A 72 -17.16 13.17 -11.87
N ALA A 73 -16.40 14.26 -11.78
CA ALA A 73 -15.21 14.46 -12.60
C ALA A 73 -14.09 13.45 -12.30
N ALA A 74 -13.93 13.04 -11.03
CA ALA A 74 -12.99 12.01 -10.64
C ALA A 74 -13.35 10.63 -11.21
N VAL A 75 -14.63 10.27 -11.15
CA VAL A 75 -15.13 9.00 -11.70
C VAL A 75 -15.00 8.98 -13.23
N GLU A 76 -15.30 10.09 -13.90
CA GLU A 76 -15.20 10.20 -15.36
C GLU A 76 -13.75 10.15 -15.86
N PHE A 77 -12.82 10.86 -15.21
CA PHE A 77 -11.39 10.78 -15.54
C PHE A 77 -10.84 9.36 -15.41
N THR A 78 -11.20 8.67 -14.33
CA THR A 78 -10.76 7.28 -14.09
C THR A 78 -11.39 6.32 -15.10
N ALA A 79 -12.63 6.58 -15.52
CA ALA A 79 -13.30 5.82 -16.55
C ALA A 79 -12.61 5.98 -17.92
N ILE A 80 -12.23 7.20 -18.29
CA ILE A 80 -11.49 7.51 -19.53
C ILE A 80 -10.10 6.86 -19.53
N GLU A 81 -9.36 6.94 -18.42
CA GLU A 81 -8.01 6.36 -18.36
C GLU A 81 -8.03 4.82 -18.37
N THR A 82 -9.02 4.21 -17.72
CA THR A 82 -9.21 2.75 -17.77
C THR A 82 -9.62 2.29 -19.18
N GLU A 83 -10.42 3.07 -19.90
CA GLU A 83 -10.73 2.83 -21.31
C GLU A 83 -9.48 2.92 -22.19
N ARG A 84 -8.65 3.94 -21.97
CA ARG A 84 -7.42 4.16 -22.74
C ARG A 84 -6.40 3.02 -22.57
N VAL A 85 -6.26 2.49 -21.35
CA VAL A 85 -5.18 1.54 -21.03
C VAL A 85 -5.65 0.08 -21.07
N VAL A 86 -6.88 -0.19 -20.66
CA VAL A 86 -7.44 -1.54 -20.54
C VAL A 86 -8.50 -1.82 -21.62
N GLY A 87 -8.93 -0.80 -22.36
CA GLY A 87 -10.02 -0.93 -23.35
C GLY A 87 -11.41 -1.00 -22.71
N VAL A 88 -11.53 -0.75 -21.39
CA VAL A 88 -12.78 -0.86 -20.65
C VAL A 88 -13.02 0.40 -19.84
N ARG A 89 -14.09 1.15 -20.13
CA ARG A 89 -14.47 2.37 -19.42
C ARG A 89 -14.99 2.05 -18.01
N ARG A 90 -14.10 1.97 -17.01
CA ARG A 90 -14.49 1.74 -15.59
C ARG A 90 -13.96 2.84 -14.67
N GLY A 91 -14.87 3.58 -14.03
CA GLY A 91 -14.53 4.56 -12.98
C GLY A 91 -14.27 3.95 -11.60
N GLU A 92 -14.23 2.61 -11.49
CA GLU A 92 -14.12 1.86 -10.23
C GLU A 92 -12.79 2.10 -9.50
N GLY A 93 -11.74 2.57 -10.19
CA GLY A 93 -10.44 2.85 -9.60
C GLY A 93 -10.49 3.86 -8.45
N VAL A 94 -11.41 4.84 -8.48
CA VAL A 94 -11.62 5.80 -7.39
C VAL A 94 -12.13 5.09 -6.13
N TRP A 95 -13.12 4.21 -6.29
CA TRP A 95 -13.72 3.46 -5.19
C TRP A 95 -12.73 2.50 -4.56
N VAL A 96 -11.89 1.87 -5.37
CA VAL A 96 -10.84 0.98 -4.91
C VAL A 96 -9.76 1.74 -4.12
N ASN A 97 -9.41 2.98 -4.53
CA ASN A 97 -8.53 3.86 -3.76
C ASN A 97 -9.14 4.31 -2.43
N TYR A 98 -10.45 4.60 -2.39
CA TYR A 98 -11.15 4.90 -1.15
C TYR A 98 -11.20 3.69 -0.22
N PHE A 99 -11.43 2.50 -0.77
CA PHE A 99 -11.38 1.27 -0.01
C PHE A 99 -9.99 1.04 0.58
N LEU A 100 -8.91 1.31 -0.18
CA LEU A 100 -7.54 1.28 0.34
C LEU A 100 -7.32 2.29 1.48
N ALA A 101 -7.87 3.50 1.39
CA ALA A 101 -7.80 4.48 2.46
C ALA A 101 -8.42 3.96 3.76
N VAL A 102 -9.60 3.34 3.66
CA VAL A 102 -10.32 2.74 4.80
C VAL A 102 -9.53 1.56 5.38
N VAL A 103 -9.09 0.62 4.54
CA VAL A 103 -8.33 -0.56 4.97
C VAL A 103 -7.02 -0.16 5.64
N TRP A 104 -6.25 0.77 5.05
CA TRP A 104 -4.98 1.23 5.62
C TRP A 104 -5.20 1.93 6.97
N SER A 105 -6.19 2.82 7.04
CA SER A 105 -6.51 3.54 8.29
C SER A 105 -6.94 2.59 9.41
N ALA A 106 -7.81 1.62 9.09
CA ALA A 106 -8.24 0.60 10.04
C ALA A 106 -7.05 -0.25 10.54
N ASP A 107 -6.13 -0.58 9.65
CA ASP A 107 -4.94 -1.35 9.99
C ASP A 107 -3.96 -0.56 10.88
N VAL A 108 -3.77 0.73 10.61
CA VAL A 108 -3.00 1.63 11.49
C VAL A 108 -3.61 1.64 12.89
N ILE A 109 -4.92 1.87 13.01
CA ILE A 109 -5.62 1.87 14.31
C ILE A 109 -5.44 0.53 15.02
N ARG A 110 -5.54 -0.58 14.29
CA ARG A 110 -5.31 -1.93 14.83
C ARG A 110 -3.89 -2.07 15.37
N LEU A 111 -2.86 -1.69 14.62
CA LEU A 111 -1.47 -1.81 15.06
C LEU A 111 -1.17 -0.89 16.26
N MET A 112 -1.74 0.32 16.29
CA MET A 112 -1.66 1.20 17.46
C MET A 112 -2.30 0.57 18.68
N ARG A 113 -3.51 -0.03 18.55
CA ARG A 113 -4.19 -0.73 19.65
C ARG A 113 -3.41 -1.95 20.14
N CYS A 114 -2.86 -2.74 19.22
CA CYS A 114 -2.00 -3.88 19.56
C CYS A 114 -0.78 -3.41 20.36
N ARG A 115 -0.13 -2.34 19.92
CA ARG A 115 1.01 -1.74 20.64
C ARG A 115 0.64 -1.21 22.02
N CYS A 116 -0.42 -0.40 22.14
CA CYS A 116 -0.84 0.20 23.41
C CYS A 116 -1.29 -0.84 24.45
N ARG A 117 -1.68 -2.03 24.01
CA ARG A 117 -2.14 -3.13 24.86
C ARG A 117 -1.14 -4.28 24.97
N ASP A 118 0.08 -4.09 24.45
CA ASP A 118 1.12 -5.12 24.34
C ASP A 118 0.60 -6.47 23.78
N ARG A 119 -0.28 -6.40 22.77
CA ARG A 119 -0.82 -7.57 22.08
C ARG A 119 -0.10 -7.82 20.78
N VAL A 120 0.09 -9.11 20.48
CA VAL A 120 0.58 -9.57 19.18
C VAL A 120 -0.46 -9.25 18.10
N ALA A 121 0.00 -8.70 16.98
CA ALA A 121 -0.84 -8.42 15.83
C ALA A 121 -1.18 -9.74 15.10
N SER A 122 -2.44 -9.90 14.65
CA SER A 122 -2.82 -11.07 13.85
C SER A 122 -1.99 -11.13 12.57
N ILE A 123 -1.18 -12.19 12.44
CA ILE A 123 -0.34 -12.44 11.28
C ILE A 123 -1.24 -12.57 10.05
N ALA A 124 -2.28 -13.41 10.09
CA ALA A 124 -3.18 -13.64 8.96
C ALA A 124 -3.80 -12.33 8.42
N LEU A 125 -4.17 -11.40 9.30
CA LEU A 125 -4.70 -10.11 8.87
C LEU A 125 -3.61 -9.22 8.26
N THR A 126 -2.43 -9.16 8.87
CA THR A 126 -1.27 -8.47 8.28
C THR A 126 -0.95 -9.04 6.88
N ARG A 127 -1.01 -10.36 6.71
CA ARG A 127 -0.85 -11.06 5.43
C ARG A 127 -1.88 -10.62 4.40
N ALA A 128 -3.15 -10.59 4.79
CA ALA A 128 -4.24 -10.17 3.92
C ALA A 128 -4.09 -8.70 3.48
N VAL A 129 -3.72 -7.80 4.40
CA VAL A 129 -3.47 -6.39 4.09
C VAL A 129 -2.31 -6.24 3.11
N HIS A 130 -1.18 -6.93 3.32
CA HIS A 130 -0.07 -6.90 2.34
C HIS A 130 -0.46 -7.47 0.98
N GLY A 131 -1.25 -8.55 0.94
CA GLY A 131 -1.78 -9.10 -0.31
C GLY A 131 -2.65 -8.09 -1.05
N PHE A 132 -3.54 -7.40 -0.34
CA PHE A 132 -4.37 -6.35 -0.91
C PHE A 132 -3.52 -5.17 -1.45
N PHE A 133 -2.49 -4.74 -0.71
CA PHE A 133 -1.55 -3.71 -1.20
C PHE A 133 -0.78 -4.15 -2.44
N ALA A 134 -0.37 -5.41 -2.52
CA ALA A 134 0.29 -5.93 -3.71
C ALA A 134 -0.65 -5.84 -4.92
N VAL A 135 -1.90 -6.27 -4.78
CA VAL A 135 -2.91 -6.13 -5.86
C VAL A 135 -3.11 -4.65 -6.23
N MET A 136 -3.21 -3.76 -5.24
CA MET A 136 -3.35 -2.32 -5.48
C MET A 136 -2.16 -1.72 -6.24
N MET A 137 -0.93 -2.05 -5.86
CA MET A 137 0.26 -1.56 -6.54
C MET A 137 0.43 -2.16 -7.94
N PHE A 138 0.02 -3.42 -8.14
CA PHE A 138 -0.08 -4.01 -9.47
C PHE A 138 -1.04 -3.21 -10.35
N SER A 139 -2.27 -3.02 -9.89
CA SER A 139 -3.27 -2.24 -10.61
C SER A 139 -2.79 -0.82 -10.89
N ALA A 140 -2.15 -0.17 -9.90
CA ALA A 140 -1.62 1.19 -10.05
C ALA A 140 -0.51 1.26 -11.12
N THR A 141 0.41 0.29 -11.13
CA THR A 141 1.55 0.28 -12.07
C THR A 141 1.18 -0.19 -13.46
N VAL A 142 0.24 -1.14 -13.59
CA VAL A 142 -0.20 -1.65 -14.90
C VAL A 142 -1.10 -0.64 -15.61
N VAL A 143 -2.02 -0.01 -14.87
CA VAL A 143 -3.00 0.92 -15.40
C VAL A 143 -2.42 2.32 -15.55
N PHE A 144 -1.67 2.84 -14.57
CA PHE A 144 -1.24 4.25 -14.56
C PHE A 144 0.28 4.46 -14.69
N GLY A 145 1.07 3.39 -14.71
CA GLY A 145 2.53 3.46 -14.78
C GLY A 145 3.09 3.39 -16.20
N PRO A 146 4.22 4.06 -16.50
CA PRO A 146 5.07 3.76 -17.64
C PRO A 146 5.32 2.25 -17.79
N GLY A 147 5.33 1.74 -19.03
CA GLY A 147 5.37 0.30 -19.32
C GLY A 147 6.49 -0.49 -18.64
N TYR A 148 7.61 0.15 -18.29
CA TYR A 148 8.72 -0.48 -17.57
C TYR A 148 8.45 -0.76 -16.08
N TYR A 149 7.52 -0.06 -15.43
CA TYR A 149 7.17 -0.32 -14.03
C TYR A 149 6.52 -1.69 -13.82
N ARG A 150 5.93 -2.28 -14.86
CA ARG A 150 5.32 -3.61 -14.84
C ARG A 150 6.35 -4.69 -14.47
N TRP A 151 7.57 -4.57 -15.00
CA TRP A 151 8.67 -5.50 -14.72
C TRP A 151 9.24 -5.30 -13.31
N LEU A 152 9.40 -4.04 -12.89
CA LEU A 152 9.90 -3.70 -11.56
C LEU A 152 8.96 -4.21 -10.45
N PHE A 153 7.66 -4.07 -10.65
CA PHE A 153 6.64 -4.60 -9.74
C PHE A 153 6.68 -6.13 -9.65
N GLY A 154 6.81 -6.82 -10.80
CA GLY A 154 6.97 -8.27 -10.84
C GLY A 154 8.17 -8.76 -10.03
N ILE A 155 9.30 -8.07 -10.12
CA ILE A 155 10.51 -8.39 -9.33
C ILE A 155 10.25 -8.20 -7.83
N VAL A 156 9.62 -7.09 -7.43
CA VAL A 156 9.32 -6.82 -6.01
C VAL A 156 8.36 -7.86 -5.41
N VAL A 157 7.31 -8.25 -6.15
CA VAL A 157 6.38 -9.30 -5.72
C VAL A 157 7.06 -10.66 -5.66
N MET A 158 7.91 -10.99 -6.64
CA MET A 158 8.62 -12.27 -6.67
C MET A 158 9.60 -12.37 -5.50
N VAL A 159 10.32 -11.29 -5.17
CA VAL A 159 11.18 -11.21 -3.98
C VAL A 159 10.35 -11.33 -2.71
N TRP A 160 9.22 -10.63 -2.62
CA TRP A 160 8.32 -10.72 -1.47
C TRP A 160 7.80 -12.15 -1.26
N LEU A 161 7.27 -12.79 -2.30
CA LEU A 161 6.79 -14.17 -2.27
C LEU A 161 7.91 -15.17 -1.95
N ALA A 162 9.09 -15.03 -2.54
CA ALA A 162 10.23 -15.93 -2.32
C ALA A 162 10.72 -15.87 -0.86
N VAL A 163 10.85 -14.67 -0.29
CA VAL A 163 11.24 -14.50 1.11
C VAL A 163 10.17 -15.08 2.04
N TRP A 164 8.89 -14.96 1.66
CA TRP A 164 7.80 -15.49 2.46
C TRP A 164 7.61 -17.01 2.38
N MET A 165 7.85 -17.61 1.21
CA MET A 165 7.80 -19.06 1.03
C MET A 165 8.99 -19.73 1.74
N THR A 166 10.15 -19.10 1.75
CA THR A 166 11.34 -19.61 2.45
C THR A 166 11.25 -19.47 3.97
N ALA A 167 10.57 -18.43 4.48
CA ALA A 167 10.25 -18.28 5.91
C ALA A 167 9.24 -19.31 6.44
N ARG A 168 8.54 -20.06 5.56
CA ARG A 168 7.63 -21.15 5.93
C ARG A 168 8.30 -22.50 6.17
N ARG A 169 9.63 -22.63 6.12
CA ARG A 169 10.27 -23.91 6.45
C ARG A 169 10.15 -24.16 7.96
N PRO A 170 9.28 -25.08 8.45
CA PRO A 170 9.37 -25.51 9.83
C PRO A 170 10.76 -26.10 10.04
N LYS A 171 11.38 -25.77 11.18
CA LYS A 171 12.57 -26.48 11.69
C LYS A 171 12.19 -27.93 12.00
N ALA A 172 11.97 -28.75 10.98
CA ALA A 172 11.76 -30.17 11.10
C ALA A 172 12.93 -30.87 10.41
N MET A 173 14.16 -30.62 10.88
CA MET A 173 15.36 -31.43 10.60
C MET A 173 16.62 -30.92 11.34
N GLN A 174 16.49 -30.51 12.61
CA GLN A 174 17.68 -30.14 13.41
C GLN A 174 17.73 -30.81 14.79
N GLN A 175 16.99 -31.91 14.94
CA GLN A 175 17.07 -32.78 16.12
C GLN A 175 17.25 -34.23 15.66
N LYS A 176 18.42 -34.50 15.08
CA LYS A 176 19.01 -35.85 15.05
C LYS A 176 20.51 -35.68 14.82
N ASN A 177 21.24 -35.57 15.92
CA ASN A 177 22.62 -36.01 16.11
C ASN A 177 22.85 -36.11 17.61
#